data_AF-A0A453T7W9-F1
#
_entry.id   AF-A0A453T7W9-F1
#
_cell.length_a   1.000
_cell.length_b   1.000
_cell.length_c   1.000
_cell.angle_alpha   90.00
_cell.angle_beta   90.00
_cell.angle_gamma   90.00
#
_symmetry.space_group_name_H-M   'P 1'
#
loop_
_entity.id
_entity.type
_entity.pdbx_description
1 polymer ?
#
loop_
_entity_poly.entity_id
_entity_poly.type
_entity_poly.pdbx_seq_one_letter_code
_entity_poly.pdbx_strand_id
1 'polypeptide(L)'
;DAMRWLIFQACSFRGHDESAGSKNQGNFLEMVKILASYNKDVAGVVLENAPGNAKYTSGEVQKEIVGILALEVQKTIREEIGNAKFCIMVDEARDESKKEQMAVVLRFANKEAEIIECFLDLVHVNDTAALTLKNAICTVLSDNNLNVQDIRGQAYDGASNMRGEWNGLKALILRECPYAYYIHCMAHQLQLALVAASREVHEVHNFFQNANFVINVVSASTKRSDELLANQAEEIAREIELGELDTGRGQNQIGTLQRPGDTRWSSHYKSIQSLKKMFAAIVAVLRGIASDRSVSKYSHGDAVGSLKIVISFDFVFILHLMEKIMKITDVLCKKLQYKSLDILNAMDFVSNTKVLLGELREHGWDSLLEEVKSFCVKHEIDIRFGPQVC
;
A
#
# COMPACT_ATOMS: atom_id res chain seq x y z
N ASP A 1 -8.78 28.35 9.38
CA ASP A 1 -9.62 27.13 9.25
C ASP A 1 -9.47 26.40 7.95
N ALA A 2 -9.59 27.07 6.79
CA ALA A 2 -9.51 26.39 5.50
C ALA A 2 -8.24 25.53 5.33
N MET A 3 -7.04 26.10 5.58
CA MET A 3 -5.79 25.34 5.52
C MET A 3 -5.75 24.18 6.53
N ARG A 4 -6.16 24.42 7.78
CA ARG A 4 -6.16 23.39 8.84
C ARG A 4 -7.00 22.18 8.43
N TRP A 5 -8.19 22.43 7.86
CA TRP A 5 -9.05 21.35 7.38
C TRP A 5 -8.41 20.60 6.21
N LEU A 6 -7.83 21.31 5.23
CA LEU A 6 -7.18 20.67 4.08
C LEU A 6 -6.00 19.79 4.49
N ILE A 7 -5.16 20.29 5.41
CA ILE A 7 -4.04 19.53 5.96
C ILE A 7 -4.55 18.29 6.69
N PHE A 8 -5.54 18.47 7.57
CA PHE A 8 -6.11 17.37 8.35
C PHE A 8 -6.74 16.28 7.47
N GLN A 9 -7.35 16.66 6.35
CA GLN A 9 -7.93 15.73 5.37
C GLN A 9 -6.94 15.27 4.29
N ALA A 10 -5.68 15.71 4.35
CA ALA A 10 -4.66 15.48 3.31
C ALA A 10 -5.13 15.85 1.89
N CYS A 11 -5.93 16.91 1.76
CA CYS A 11 -6.41 17.41 0.47
C CYS A 11 -5.41 18.37 -0.17
N SER A 12 -5.32 18.35 -1.49
CA SER A 12 -4.57 19.36 -2.24
C SER A 12 -5.12 20.75 -1.97
N PHE A 13 -4.24 21.76 -1.89
CA PHE A 13 -4.67 23.13 -1.66
C PHE A 13 -5.10 23.81 -2.95
N ARG A 14 -4.36 23.54 -4.02
CA ARG A 14 -4.40 24.29 -5.28
C ARG A 14 -5.09 23.50 -6.38
N GLY A 15 -5.75 24.23 -7.27
CA GLY A 15 -6.36 23.70 -8.49
C GLY A 15 -5.38 23.74 -9.68
N HIS A 16 -5.76 23.10 -10.78
CA HIS A 16 -5.01 23.21 -12.04
C HIS A 16 -5.08 24.63 -12.63
N ASP A 17 -6.20 25.33 -12.43
CA ASP A 17 -6.41 26.71 -12.88
C ASP A 17 -7.05 27.52 -11.75
N GLU A 18 -6.29 28.46 -11.18
CA GLU A 18 -6.74 29.38 -10.13
C GLU A 18 -7.13 30.77 -10.68
N SER A 19 -7.27 30.92 -12.00
CA SER A 19 -7.71 32.16 -12.62
C SER A 19 -9.14 32.53 -12.23
N ALA A 20 -9.48 33.81 -12.24
CA ALA A 20 -10.82 34.29 -11.83
C ALA A 20 -11.95 33.75 -12.71
N GLY A 21 -11.64 33.33 -13.95
CA GLY A 21 -12.60 32.71 -14.86
C GLY A 21 -12.79 31.20 -14.66
N SER A 22 -11.96 30.57 -13.80
CA SER A 22 -12.04 29.14 -13.53
C SER A 22 -13.31 28.79 -12.75
N LYS A 23 -13.97 27.70 -13.14
CA LYS A 23 -15.12 27.15 -12.40
C LYS A 23 -14.71 26.54 -11.05
N ASN A 24 -13.45 26.20 -10.88
CA ASN A 24 -12.90 25.64 -9.65
C ASN A 24 -11.45 26.12 -9.49
N GLN A 25 -11.24 27.09 -8.61
CA GLN A 25 -9.91 27.67 -8.35
C GLN A 25 -9.07 26.87 -7.34
N GLY A 26 -9.45 25.63 -7.05
CA GLY A 26 -8.78 24.79 -6.08
C GLY A 26 -9.39 24.85 -4.68
N ASN A 27 -9.13 23.81 -3.90
CA ASN A 27 -9.84 23.56 -2.65
C ASN A 27 -9.67 24.69 -1.63
N PHE A 28 -8.49 25.30 -1.54
CA PHE A 28 -8.27 26.40 -0.59
C PHE A 28 -9.13 27.62 -0.92
N LEU A 29 -9.09 28.08 -2.17
CA LEU A 29 -9.85 29.26 -2.60
C LEU A 29 -11.35 29.01 -2.54
N GLU A 30 -11.82 27.85 -3.00
CA GLU A 30 -13.25 27.50 -2.92
C GLU A 30 -13.72 27.40 -1.46
N MET A 31 -12.92 26.86 -0.55
CA MET A 31 -13.31 26.78 0.85
C MET A 31 -13.31 28.15 1.54
N VAL A 32 -12.39 29.06 1.18
CA VAL A 32 -12.43 30.45 1.65
C VAL A 32 -13.67 31.17 1.13
N LYS A 33 -14.07 30.98 -0.13
CA LYS A 33 -15.33 31.53 -0.67
C LYS A 33 -16.56 31.03 0.08
N ILE A 34 -16.59 29.73 0.40
CA ILE A 34 -17.67 29.14 1.20
C ILE A 34 -17.70 29.76 2.60
N LEU A 35 -16.56 29.90 3.28
CA LEU A 35 -16.50 30.54 4.59
C LEU A 35 -16.97 32.00 4.54
N ALA A 36 -16.61 32.73 3.48
CA ALA A 36 -17.08 34.08 3.24
C ALA A 36 -18.60 34.15 3.00
N SER A 37 -19.21 33.16 2.35
CA SER A 37 -20.67 33.18 2.10
C SER A 37 -21.49 33.04 3.39
N TYR A 38 -20.96 32.38 4.41
CA TYR A 38 -21.62 32.22 5.72
C TYR A 38 -21.38 33.37 6.69
N ASN A 39 -20.29 34.14 6.53
CA ASN A 39 -19.91 35.19 7.48
C ASN A 39 -19.53 36.49 6.76
N LYS A 40 -20.34 37.53 6.95
CA LYS A 40 -20.14 38.85 6.33
C LYS A 40 -18.85 39.53 6.77
N ASP A 41 -18.42 39.32 8.01
CA ASP A 41 -17.16 39.90 8.51
C ASP A 41 -15.97 39.26 7.81
N VAL A 42 -16.00 37.93 7.62
CA VAL A 42 -14.99 37.21 6.83
C VAL A 42 -15.04 37.67 5.38
N ALA A 43 -16.23 37.76 4.77
CA ALA A 43 -16.38 38.23 3.40
C ALA A 43 -15.77 39.62 3.16
N GLY A 44 -15.85 40.51 4.15
CA GLY A 44 -15.33 41.86 4.07
C GLY A 44 -13.79 41.98 4.09
N VAL A 45 -13.06 40.90 4.39
CA VAL A 45 -11.60 40.96 4.60
C VAL A 45 -10.79 39.90 3.85
N VAL A 46 -11.43 39.04 3.04
CA VAL A 46 -10.76 37.96 2.30
C VAL A 46 -10.83 38.17 0.79
N LEU A 47 -9.96 37.46 0.05
CA LEU A 47 -9.93 37.45 -1.41
C LEU A 47 -9.80 38.86 -2.01
N GLU A 48 -10.80 39.32 -2.78
CA GLU A 48 -10.80 40.63 -3.42
C GLU A 48 -10.96 41.77 -2.42
N ASN A 49 -11.57 41.50 -1.27
CA ASN A 49 -11.80 42.48 -0.20
C ASN A 49 -10.63 42.56 0.80
N ALA A 50 -9.61 41.71 0.64
CA ALA A 50 -8.45 41.72 1.53
C ALA A 50 -7.58 42.98 1.31
N PRO A 51 -7.11 43.64 2.38
CA PRO A 51 -6.31 44.85 2.26
C PRO A 51 -4.92 44.56 1.67
N GLY A 52 -4.61 45.19 0.53
CA GLY A 52 -3.29 45.12 -0.09
C GLY A 52 -2.82 43.69 -0.37
N ASN A 53 -1.70 43.28 0.26
CA ASN A 53 -1.08 41.97 0.08
C ASN A 53 -1.60 40.90 1.06
N ALA A 54 -2.56 41.22 1.94
CA ALA A 54 -3.08 40.32 2.96
C ALA A 54 -4.05 39.24 2.42
N LYS A 55 -3.91 38.86 1.15
CA LYS A 55 -4.72 37.80 0.53
C LYS A 55 -4.28 36.42 1.02
N TYR A 56 -2.99 36.23 1.26
CA TYR A 56 -2.36 34.96 1.65
C TYR A 56 -2.74 33.76 0.75
N THR A 57 -3.08 34.04 -0.51
CA THR A 57 -3.56 33.04 -1.48
C THR A 57 -2.44 32.46 -2.34
N SER A 58 -1.24 33.03 -2.33
CA SER A 58 -0.13 32.55 -3.16
C SER A 58 0.38 31.19 -2.67
N GLY A 59 0.87 30.36 -3.60
CA GLY A 59 1.42 29.05 -3.24
C GLY A 59 2.65 29.13 -2.33
N GLU A 60 3.45 30.19 -2.42
CA GLU A 60 4.60 30.41 -1.53
C GLU A 60 4.15 30.64 -0.08
N VAL A 61 3.17 31.52 0.12
CA VAL A 61 2.59 31.79 1.43
C VAL A 61 1.89 30.56 2.01
N GLN A 62 1.16 29.81 1.19
CA GLN A 62 0.54 28.55 1.63
C GLN A 62 1.60 27.55 2.12
N LYS A 63 2.70 27.40 1.40
CA LYS A 63 3.82 26.52 1.81
C LYS A 63 4.47 27.00 3.09
N GLU A 64 4.68 28.31 3.25
CA GLU A 64 5.23 28.90 4.48
C GLU A 64 4.32 28.61 5.68
N ILE A 65 3.01 28.82 5.55
CA ILE A 65 2.04 28.53 6.62
C ILE A 65 2.02 27.04 6.94
N VAL A 66 2.06 26.15 5.94
CA VAL A 66 2.17 24.70 6.15
C VAL A 66 3.47 24.36 6.90
N GLY A 67 4.58 24.99 6.56
CA GLY A 67 5.86 24.83 7.26
C GLY A 67 5.78 25.27 8.73
N ILE A 68 5.15 26.42 9.02
CA ILE A 68 4.93 26.89 10.40
C ILE A 68 4.07 25.90 11.19
N LEU A 69 2.99 25.39 10.58
CA LEU A 69 2.13 24.39 11.22
C LEU A 69 2.89 23.08 11.49
N ALA A 70 3.74 22.64 10.55
CA ALA A 70 4.59 21.47 10.74
C ALA A 70 5.57 21.66 11.90
N LEU A 71 6.22 22.83 11.99
CA LEU A 71 7.11 23.19 13.10
C LEU A 71 6.38 23.19 14.45
N GLU A 72 5.14 23.67 14.51
CA GLU A 72 4.36 23.67 15.75
C GLU A 72 3.97 22.24 16.18
N VAL A 73 3.63 21.37 15.22
CA VAL A 73 3.39 19.93 15.48
C VAL A 73 4.65 19.26 16.00
N GLN A 74 5.78 19.48 15.34
CA GLN A 74 7.11 18.98 15.73
C GLN A 74 7.50 19.43 17.14
N LYS A 75 7.30 20.72 17.45
CA LYS A 75 7.52 21.28 18.78
C LYS A 75 6.62 20.63 19.84
N THR A 76 5.34 20.42 19.51
CA THR A 76 4.39 19.72 20.40
C THR A 76 4.87 18.28 20.70
N ILE A 77 5.30 17.54 19.67
CA ILE A 77 5.88 16.20 19.83
C ILE A 77 7.10 16.24 20.75
N ARG A 78 8.00 17.22 20.54
CA ARG A 78 9.18 17.39 21.38
C ARG A 78 8.84 17.67 22.84
N GLU A 79 7.85 18.53 23.10
CA GLU A 79 7.36 18.85 24.44
C GLU A 79 6.73 17.63 25.12
N GLU A 80 5.98 16.82 24.38
CA GLU A 80 5.35 15.59 24.87
C GLU A 80 6.40 14.54 25.28
N ILE A 81 7.47 14.38 24.48
CA ILE A 81 8.61 13.51 24.81
C ILE A 81 9.29 14.00 26.10
N GLY A 82 9.49 15.30 26.26
CA GLY A 82 10.15 15.88 27.43
C GLY A 82 11.56 15.32 27.64
N ASN A 83 11.78 14.58 28.74
CA ASN A 83 13.06 13.91 29.04
C ASN A 83 13.00 12.39 28.83
N ALA A 84 11.89 11.89 28.30
CA ALA A 84 11.72 10.47 28.03
C ALA A 84 12.71 10.00 26.97
N LYS A 85 13.04 8.71 27.06
CA LYS A 85 13.81 8.03 26.01
C LYS A 85 12.84 7.55 24.94
N PHE A 86 13.32 7.45 23.71
CA PHE A 86 12.48 7.13 22.57
C PHE A 86 13.13 6.08 21.66
N CYS A 87 12.31 5.46 20.83
CA CYS A 87 12.73 4.60 19.74
C CYS A 87 12.51 5.33 18.42
N ILE A 88 13.32 5.00 17.42
CA ILE A 88 13.15 5.49 16.05
C ILE A 88 12.71 4.36 15.13
N MET A 89 11.76 4.67 14.25
CA MET A 89 11.29 3.82 13.17
C MET A 89 11.51 4.60 11.88
N VAL A 90 12.28 4.01 10.95
CA VAL A 90 12.60 4.67 9.67
C VAL A 90 12.29 3.72 8.52
N ASP A 91 11.67 4.27 7.48
CA ASP A 91 11.33 3.57 6.25
C ASP A 91 11.66 4.46 5.06
N GLU A 92 12.28 3.89 4.03
CA GLU A 92 12.55 4.56 2.77
C GLU A 92 11.54 4.17 1.70
N ALA A 93 11.08 5.15 0.94
CA ALA A 93 10.27 4.92 -0.23
C ALA A 93 10.61 5.92 -1.34
N ARG A 94 10.48 5.45 -2.57
CA ARG A 94 10.63 6.29 -3.76
C ARG A 94 9.30 6.93 -4.12
N ASP A 95 9.30 8.26 -4.29
CA ASP A 95 8.11 9.00 -4.71
C ASP A 95 7.85 8.94 -6.23
N GLU A 96 6.73 9.51 -6.67
CA GLU A 96 6.34 9.55 -8.10
C GLU A 96 7.34 10.33 -8.97
N SER A 97 8.05 11.29 -8.38
CA SER A 97 9.13 12.04 -9.02
C SER A 97 10.46 11.29 -9.00
N LYS A 98 10.44 10.00 -8.62
CA LYS A 98 11.58 9.09 -8.57
C LYS A 98 12.65 9.50 -7.55
N LYS A 99 12.30 10.30 -6.55
CA LYS A 99 13.20 10.72 -5.47
C LYS A 99 13.03 9.81 -4.27
N GLU A 100 14.13 9.52 -3.60
CA GLU A 100 14.12 8.77 -2.34
C GLU A 100 13.66 9.69 -1.21
N GLN A 101 12.72 9.20 -0.41
CA GLN A 101 12.17 9.87 0.75
C GLN A 101 12.33 8.96 1.96
N MET A 102 12.71 9.53 3.09
CA MET A 102 12.94 8.84 4.35
C MET A 102 11.93 9.36 5.38
N ALA A 103 11.02 8.50 5.82
CA ALA A 103 10.07 8.82 6.87
C ALA A 103 10.71 8.53 8.23
N VAL A 104 10.66 9.50 9.16
CA VAL A 104 11.14 9.34 10.53
C VAL A 104 9.94 9.35 11.48
N VAL A 105 9.76 8.25 12.20
CA VAL A 105 8.71 8.08 13.20
C VAL A 105 9.37 7.84 14.56
N LEU A 106 8.87 8.51 15.59
CA LEU A 106 9.29 8.31 16.98
C LEU A 106 8.27 7.48 17.72
N ARG A 107 8.75 6.57 18.58
CA ARG A 107 7.92 5.80 19.50
C ARG A 107 8.42 5.96 20.94
N PHE A 108 7.58 6.41 21.85
CA PHE A 108 7.97 6.69 23.24
C PHE A 108 6.81 6.47 24.21
N ALA A 109 7.10 6.44 25.51
CA ALA A 109 6.08 6.42 26.54
C ALA A 109 5.79 7.85 27.01
N ASN A 110 4.53 8.28 27.00
CA ASN A 110 4.12 9.57 27.55
C ASN A 110 4.13 9.55 29.09
N LYS A 111 3.69 10.65 29.72
CA LYS A 111 3.68 10.79 31.18
C LYS A 111 2.69 9.83 31.85
N GLU A 112 1.68 9.40 31.12
CA GLU A 112 0.64 8.46 31.51
C GLU A 112 1.07 6.99 31.28
N ALA A 113 2.33 6.77 30.85
CA ALA A 113 2.90 5.47 30.48
C ALA A 113 2.21 4.78 29.30
N GLU A 114 1.55 5.54 28.44
CA GLU A 114 0.99 5.08 27.19
C GLU A 114 2.04 5.16 26.07
N ILE A 115 2.02 4.17 25.18
CA ILE A 115 2.93 4.11 24.04
C ILE A 115 2.38 4.98 22.92
N ILE A 116 3.12 6.05 22.60
CA ILE A 116 2.80 7.00 21.55
C ILE A 116 3.71 6.76 20.35
N GLU A 117 3.13 6.81 19.15
CA GLU A 117 3.84 6.78 17.87
C GLU A 117 3.53 8.05 17.08
N CYS A 118 4.55 8.87 16.86
CA CYS A 118 4.43 10.16 16.18
C CYS A 118 5.29 10.19 14.92
N PHE A 119 4.68 10.54 13.80
CA PHE A 119 5.41 10.92 12.60
C PHE A 119 6.10 12.27 12.84
N LEU A 120 7.42 12.31 12.68
CA LEU A 120 8.23 13.48 12.97
C LEU A 120 8.55 14.28 11.70
N ASP A 121 9.04 13.60 10.66
CA ASP A 121 9.43 14.26 9.42
C ASP A 121 9.50 13.30 8.21
N LEU A 122 9.39 13.87 7.01
CA LEU A 122 9.65 13.20 5.73
C LEU A 122 10.79 13.92 5.01
N VAL A 123 11.96 13.29 4.98
CA VAL A 123 13.18 13.90 4.48
C VAL A 123 13.53 13.36 3.11
N HIS A 124 13.79 14.28 2.17
CA HIS A 124 14.39 13.89 0.92
C HIS A 124 15.87 13.53 1.11
N VAL A 125 16.26 12.34 0.69
CA VAL A 125 17.64 11.87 0.69
C VAL A 125 18.14 11.65 -0.74
N ASN A 126 19.40 11.97 -0.99
CA ASN A 126 19.98 11.85 -2.34
C ASN A 126 20.25 10.40 -2.74
N ASP A 127 20.48 9.53 -1.75
CA ASP A 127 20.70 8.10 -1.91
C ASP A 127 20.28 7.34 -0.64
N THR A 128 20.28 6.02 -0.72
CA THR A 128 19.95 5.10 0.38
C THR A 128 21.20 4.58 1.09
N ALA A 129 22.35 5.24 0.96
CA ALA A 129 23.55 4.82 1.67
C ALA A 129 23.37 5.03 3.18
N ALA A 130 23.82 4.05 3.98
CA ALA A 130 23.64 4.06 5.43
C ALA A 130 24.14 5.36 6.11
N LEU A 131 25.25 5.94 5.62
CA LEU A 131 25.79 7.17 6.16
C LEU A 131 24.90 8.39 5.85
N THR A 132 24.34 8.45 4.64
CA THR A 132 23.39 9.49 4.23
C THR A 132 22.15 9.45 5.10
N LEU A 133 21.57 8.26 5.29
CA LEU A 133 20.40 8.04 6.15
C LEU A 133 20.71 8.41 7.61
N LYS A 134 21.86 7.97 8.14
CA LYS A 134 22.30 8.31 9.50
C LYS A 134 22.42 9.81 9.70
N ASN A 135 23.06 10.52 8.78
CA ASN A 135 23.22 11.96 8.86
C ASN A 135 21.86 12.67 8.80
N ALA A 136 20.97 12.23 7.91
CA ALA A 136 19.62 12.79 7.82
C ALA A 136 18.82 12.58 9.12
N ILE A 137 18.90 11.40 9.75
CA ILE A 137 18.29 11.13 11.06
C ILE A 137 18.87 12.06 12.14
N CYS A 138 20.21 12.19 12.20
CA CYS A 138 20.86 13.09 13.16
C CYS A 138 20.44 14.55 12.97
N THR A 139 20.31 15.02 11.71
CA THR A 139 19.81 16.37 11.41
C THR A 139 18.38 16.55 11.89
N VAL A 140 17.46 15.64 11.54
CA VAL A 140 16.05 15.70 11.98
C VAL A 140 15.96 15.75 13.50
N LEU A 141 16.71 14.89 14.21
CA LEU A 141 16.70 14.88 15.66
C LEU A 141 17.26 16.20 16.23
N SER A 142 18.37 16.70 15.68
CA SER A 142 18.99 17.96 16.11
C SER A 142 18.06 19.16 15.91
N ASP A 143 17.42 19.27 14.75
CA ASP A 143 16.49 20.34 14.40
C ASP A 143 15.26 20.36 15.32
N ASN A 144 14.92 19.19 15.88
CA ASN A 144 13.85 19.02 16.85
C ASN A 144 14.34 18.98 18.31
N ASN A 145 15.59 19.38 18.59
CA ASN A 145 16.19 19.35 19.93
C ASN A 145 16.12 17.99 20.64
N LEU A 146 16.23 16.89 19.89
CA LEU A 146 16.31 15.53 20.38
C LEU A 146 17.75 15.02 20.29
N ASN A 147 18.19 14.30 21.32
CA ASN A 147 19.55 13.78 21.37
C ASN A 147 19.59 12.33 20.90
N VAL A 148 20.52 12.00 19.99
CA VAL A 148 20.78 10.63 19.53
C VAL A 148 21.09 9.68 20.70
N GLN A 149 21.71 10.19 21.79
CA GLN A 149 22.01 9.41 22.99
C GLN A 149 20.76 8.94 23.76
N ASP A 150 19.59 9.49 23.46
CA ASP A 150 18.32 9.15 24.10
C ASP A 150 17.56 8.02 23.38
N ILE A 151 18.10 7.52 22.27
CA ILE A 151 17.52 6.41 21.54
C ILE A 151 17.66 5.11 22.35
N ARG A 152 16.58 4.33 22.45
CA ARG A 152 16.54 3.00 23.11
C ARG A 152 16.12 1.87 22.18
N GLY A 153 15.64 2.21 21.00
CA GLY A 153 15.34 1.24 19.95
C GLY A 153 15.45 1.88 18.58
N GLN A 154 15.83 1.08 17.59
CA GLN A 154 15.90 1.46 16.20
C GLN A 154 15.27 0.36 15.35
N ALA A 155 14.29 0.69 14.52
CA ALA A 155 13.51 -0.29 13.77
C ALA A 155 13.42 0.08 12.30
N TYR A 156 14.01 -0.77 11.46
CA TYR A 156 14.10 -0.59 10.01
C TYR A 156 13.93 -1.93 9.29
N ASP A 157 13.90 -1.88 7.95
CA ASP A 157 13.90 -3.08 7.13
C ASP A 157 15.23 -3.87 7.17
N GLY A 158 15.26 -4.97 6.41
CA GLY A 158 16.38 -5.90 6.37
C GLY A 158 17.41 -5.61 5.28
N ALA A 159 17.28 -4.49 4.55
CA ALA A 159 18.17 -4.18 3.45
C ALA A 159 19.63 -4.08 3.93
N SER A 160 20.59 -4.36 3.05
CA SER A 160 22.02 -4.38 3.41
C SER A 160 22.49 -3.04 4.00
N ASN A 161 21.96 -1.93 3.47
CA ASN A 161 22.27 -0.58 3.95
C ASN A 161 21.65 -0.30 5.32
N MET A 162 20.59 -1.03 5.72
CA MET A 162 19.93 -0.86 7.01
C MET A 162 20.54 -1.80 8.06
N ARG A 163 20.56 -3.10 7.78
CA ARG A 163 20.94 -4.17 8.72
C ARG A 163 22.44 -4.47 8.77
N GLY A 164 23.22 -4.00 7.79
CA GLY A 164 24.64 -4.35 7.65
C GLY A 164 25.45 -4.21 8.95
N GLU A 165 26.23 -5.25 9.27
CA GLU A 165 26.89 -5.39 10.58
C GLU A 165 27.96 -4.33 10.86
N TRP A 166 28.64 -3.85 9.81
CA TRP A 166 29.74 -2.91 9.94
C TRP A 166 29.41 -1.52 9.43
N ASN A 167 28.70 -1.44 8.30
CA ASN A 167 28.44 -0.20 7.59
C ASN A 167 26.94 0.02 7.33
N GLY A 168 26.07 -0.81 7.90
CA GLY A 168 24.63 -0.57 7.86
C GLY A 168 24.21 0.50 8.87
N LEU A 169 23.05 1.10 8.65
CA LEU A 169 22.48 2.13 9.50
C LEU A 169 22.40 1.66 10.96
N LYS A 170 21.99 0.39 11.17
CA LYS A 170 22.03 -0.31 12.46
C LYS A 170 23.35 -0.07 13.19
N ALA A 171 24.45 -0.41 12.53
CA ALA A 171 25.79 -0.37 13.12
C ALA A 171 26.24 1.07 13.38
N LEU A 172 25.91 2.00 12.48
CA LEU A 172 26.25 3.41 12.61
C LEU A 172 25.54 4.06 13.80
N ILE A 173 24.24 3.82 13.97
CA ILE A 173 23.47 4.33 15.11
C ILE A 173 23.92 3.65 16.41
N LEU A 174 24.20 2.34 16.40
CA LEU A 174 24.72 1.64 17.59
C LEU A 174 26.08 2.17 18.06
N ARG A 175 26.96 2.56 17.14
CA ARG A 175 28.26 3.17 17.48
C ARG A 175 28.09 4.51 18.19
N GLU A 176 27.06 5.26 17.82
CA GLU A 176 26.77 6.56 18.43
C GLU A 176 26.00 6.40 19.73
N CYS A 177 24.95 5.57 19.75
CA CYS A 177 24.16 5.23 20.93
C CYS A 177 24.14 3.70 21.15
N PRO A 178 24.98 3.16 22.06
CA PRO A 178 25.05 1.73 22.34
C PRO A 178 23.75 1.11 22.89
N TYR A 179 22.83 1.95 23.38
CA TYR A 179 21.54 1.51 23.93
C TYR A 179 20.43 1.41 22.88
N ALA A 180 20.67 1.80 21.63
CA ALA A 180 19.68 1.78 20.56
C ALA A 180 19.49 0.35 20.02
N TYR A 181 18.66 -0.47 20.67
CA TYR A 181 18.48 -1.86 20.26
C TYR A 181 17.82 -1.99 18.88
N TYR A 182 18.41 -2.78 17.99
CA TYR A 182 17.90 -2.97 16.63
C TYR A 182 16.78 -4.01 16.57
N ILE A 183 15.67 -3.62 15.97
CA ILE A 183 14.52 -4.48 15.66
C ILE A 183 14.36 -4.54 14.15
N HIS A 184 14.47 -5.75 13.60
CA HIS A 184 14.17 -5.98 12.18
C HIS A 184 12.64 -5.95 11.99
N CYS A 185 12.16 -5.22 11.00
CA CYS A 185 10.75 -5.18 10.64
C CYS A 185 10.16 -6.59 10.44
N MET A 186 9.31 -7.03 11.37
CA MET A 186 8.71 -8.37 11.37
C MET A 186 7.82 -8.61 10.15
N ALA A 187 7.10 -7.59 9.68
CA ALA A 187 6.31 -7.67 8.46
C ALA A 187 7.19 -7.89 7.23
N HIS A 188 8.35 -7.24 7.17
CA HIS A 188 9.34 -7.46 6.12
C HIS A 188 10.03 -8.84 6.25
N GLN A 189 10.25 -9.34 7.46
CA GLN A 189 10.76 -10.71 7.64
C GLN A 189 9.78 -11.76 7.15
N LEU A 190 8.49 -11.62 7.49
CA LEU A 190 7.43 -12.49 6.99
C LEU A 190 7.37 -12.44 5.46
N GLN A 191 7.43 -11.24 4.89
CA GLN A 191 7.49 -11.03 3.44
C GLN A 191 8.60 -11.87 2.80
N LEU A 192 9.83 -11.72 3.27
CA LEU A 192 11.00 -12.39 2.71
C LEU A 192 10.88 -13.91 2.83
N ALA A 193 10.39 -14.41 3.96
CA ALA A 193 10.19 -15.84 4.17
C ALA A 193 9.16 -16.43 3.21
N LEU A 194 8.03 -15.75 3.00
CA LEU A 194 6.96 -16.21 2.09
C LEU A 194 7.40 -16.17 0.63
N VAL A 195 8.08 -15.08 0.21
CA VAL A 195 8.60 -14.96 -1.14
C VAL A 195 9.66 -16.03 -1.40
N ALA A 196 10.60 -16.25 -0.48
CA ALA A 196 11.60 -17.30 -0.61
C ALA A 196 10.94 -18.68 -0.74
N ALA A 197 10.02 -19.03 0.16
CA ALA A 197 9.30 -20.30 0.10
C ALA A 197 8.52 -20.49 -1.21
N SER A 198 7.86 -19.44 -1.72
CA SER A 198 7.10 -19.50 -2.97
C SER A 198 7.98 -19.71 -4.22
N ARG A 199 9.25 -19.26 -4.17
CA ARG A 199 10.19 -19.38 -5.30
C ARG A 199 10.80 -20.77 -5.40
N GLU A 200 10.86 -21.50 -4.30
CA GLU A 200 11.30 -22.91 -4.26
C GLU A 200 10.28 -23.85 -4.90
N VAL A 201 9.01 -23.46 -4.98
CA VAL A 201 7.95 -24.23 -5.64
C VAL A 201 7.76 -23.71 -7.07
N HIS A 202 8.22 -24.50 -8.05
CA HIS A 202 8.28 -24.09 -9.46
C HIS A 202 6.91 -23.67 -10.01
N GLU A 203 5.87 -24.42 -9.66
CA GLU A 203 4.48 -24.19 -10.08
C GLU A 203 3.96 -22.84 -9.56
N VAL A 204 4.23 -22.53 -8.28
CA VAL A 204 3.84 -21.26 -7.66
C VAL A 204 4.62 -20.09 -8.26
N HIS A 205 5.93 -20.26 -8.49
CA HIS A 205 6.73 -19.24 -9.16
C HIS A 205 6.19 -18.93 -10.56
N ASN A 206 5.94 -19.95 -11.36
CA ASN A 206 5.37 -19.82 -12.70
C ASN A 206 3.99 -19.18 -12.67
N PHE A 207 3.15 -19.54 -11.70
CA PHE A 207 1.85 -18.92 -11.50
C PHE A 207 1.96 -17.40 -11.33
N PHE A 208 2.87 -16.90 -10.48
CA PHE A 208 3.03 -15.45 -10.30
C PHE A 208 3.57 -14.74 -11.55
N GLN A 209 4.47 -15.36 -12.31
CA GLN A 209 4.92 -14.83 -13.61
C GLN A 209 3.76 -14.74 -14.60
N ASN A 210 2.97 -15.80 -14.69
CA ASN A 210 1.80 -15.90 -15.55
C ASN A 210 0.71 -14.90 -15.16
N ALA A 211 0.42 -14.75 -13.87
CA ALA A 211 -0.53 -13.78 -13.34
C ALA A 211 -0.11 -12.35 -13.71
N ASN A 212 1.17 -12.00 -13.54
CA ASN A 212 1.70 -10.70 -13.93
C ASN A 212 1.60 -10.46 -15.44
N PHE A 213 1.91 -11.47 -16.25
CA PHE A 213 1.78 -11.39 -17.70
C PHE A 213 0.33 -11.10 -18.13
N VAL A 214 -0.64 -11.86 -17.59
CA VAL A 214 -2.08 -11.66 -17.84
C VAL A 214 -2.51 -10.25 -17.44
N ILE A 215 -2.13 -9.80 -16.23
CA ILE A 215 -2.43 -8.45 -15.74
C ILE A 215 -1.87 -7.39 -16.70
N ASN A 216 -0.64 -7.56 -17.17
CA ASN A 216 -0.02 -6.60 -18.09
C ASN A 216 -0.73 -6.56 -19.44
N VAL A 217 -1.15 -7.70 -19.99
CA VAL A 217 -1.85 -7.77 -21.28
C VAL A 217 -3.20 -7.07 -21.21
N VAL A 218 -3.97 -7.33 -20.15
CA VAL A 218 -5.31 -6.75 -19.94
C VAL A 218 -5.21 -5.26 -19.60
N SER A 219 -4.24 -4.85 -18.78
CA SER A 219 -4.06 -3.45 -18.37
C SER A 219 -3.12 -2.65 -19.28
N ALA A 220 -2.83 -3.12 -20.50
CA ALA A 220 -1.89 -2.46 -21.40
C ALA A 220 -2.46 -1.16 -22.03
N SER A 221 -3.78 -0.98 -22.06
CA SER A 221 -4.40 0.23 -22.59
C SER A 221 -5.63 0.64 -21.77
N THR A 222 -5.94 1.93 -21.84
CA THR A 222 -7.15 2.50 -21.23
C THR A 222 -8.41 1.84 -21.79
N LYS A 223 -8.47 1.64 -23.11
CA LYS A 223 -9.58 0.93 -23.78
C LYS A 223 -9.82 -0.47 -23.20
N ARG A 224 -8.78 -1.27 -23.00
CA ARG A 224 -8.92 -2.63 -22.42
C ARG A 224 -9.34 -2.58 -20.95
N SER A 225 -8.92 -1.54 -20.24
CA SER A 225 -9.33 -1.32 -18.85
C SER A 225 -10.81 -0.95 -18.78
N ASP A 226 -11.31 -0.10 -19.67
CA ASP A 226 -12.73 0.25 -19.76
C ASP A 226 -13.58 -0.98 -20.14
N GLU A 227 -13.12 -1.78 -21.10
CA GLU A 227 -13.76 -3.05 -21.49
C GLU A 227 -13.79 -4.03 -20.30
N LEU A 228 -12.73 -4.12 -19.52
CA LEU A 228 -12.67 -4.96 -18.33
C LEU A 228 -13.71 -4.52 -17.28
N LEU A 229 -13.83 -3.21 -17.02
CA LEU A 229 -14.80 -2.67 -16.07
C LEU A 229 -16.24 -2.88 -16.55
N ALA A 230 -16.49 -2.72 -17.86
CA ALA A 230 -17.80 -2.96 -18.46
C ALA A 230 -18.22 -4.44 -18.34
N ASN A 231 -17.32 -5.37 -18.70
CA ASN A 231 -17.58 -6.81 -18.57
C ASN A 231 -17.75 -7.22 -17.09
N GLN A 232 -17.02 -6.60 -16.16
CA GLN A 232 -17.23 -6.86 -14.73
C GLN A 232 -18.61 -6.39 -14.26
N ALA A 233 -19.05 -5.21 -14.69
CA ALA A 233 -20.36 -4.68 -14.34
C ALA A 233 -21.49 -5.57 -14.87
N GLU A 234 -21.34 -6.10 -16.09
CA GLU A 234 -22.31 -7.03 -16.69
C GLU A 234 -22.36 -8.36 -15.93
N GLU A 235 -21.21 -8.92 -15.54
CA GLU A 235 -21.16 -10.16 -14.76
C GLU A 235 -21.82 -9.98 -13.39
N ILE A 236 -21.50 -8.89 -12.69
CA ILE A 236 -22.11 -8.56 -11.39
C ILE A 236 -23.63 -8.44 -11.53
N ALA A 237 -24.12 -7.78 -12.57
CA ALA A 237 -25.55 -7.66 -12.83
C ALA A 237 -26.19 -9.04 -13.04
N ARG A 238 -25.55 -9.91 -13.82
CA ARG A 238 -26.02 -11.28 -14.08
C ARG A 238 -26.05 -12.13 -12.80
N GLU A 239 -25.01 -12.06 -11.97
CA GLU A 239 -24.94 -12.82 -10.72
C GLU A 239 -25.97 -12.33 -9.68
N ILE A 240 -26.28 -11.02 -9.67
CA ILE A 240 -27.38 -10.47 -8.87
C ILE A 240 -28.74 -10.99 -9.38
N GLU A 241 -28.96 -11.02 -10.69
CA GLU A 241 -30.20 -11.54 -11.29
C GLU A 241 -30.41 -13.04 -11.02
N LEU A 242 -29.31 -13.82 -10.98
CA LEU A 242 -29.32 -15.25 -10.66
C LEU A 242 -29.44 -15.53 -9.14
N GLY A 243 -29.41 -14.49 -8.30
CA GLY A 243 -29.45 -14.64 -6.84
C GLY A 243 -28.17 -15.22 -6.23
N GLU A 244 -27.06 -15.22 -6.98
CA GLU A 244 -25.74 -15.66 -6.49
C GLU A 244 -25.02 -14.58 -5.67
N LEU A 245 -25.43 -13.31 -5.84
CA LEU A 245 -24.91 -12.18 -5.09
C LEU A 245 -26.01 -11.41 -4.37
N ASP A 246 -25.79 -11.17 -3.07
CA ASP A 246 -26.61 -10.25 -2.29
C ASP A 246 -26.38 -8.79 -2.69
N THR A 247 -27.43 -7.97 -2.56
CA THR A 247 -27.34 -6.51 -2.76
C THR A 247 -27.22 -5.80 -1.42
N GLY A 248 -26.15 -5.03 -1.23
CA GLY A 248 -25.87 -4.32 0.02
C GLY A 248 -24.94 -3.14 -0.17
N ARG A 249 -25.02 -2.15 0.72
CA ARG A 249 -24.23 -0.92 0.62
C ARG A 249 -22.73 -1.24 0.79
N GLY A 250 -21.97 -1.11 -0.29
CA GLY A 250 -20.54 -1.46 -0.34
C GLY A 250 -20.22 -2.85 -0.89
N GLN A 251 -21.23 -3.68 -1.20
CA GLN A 251 -21.04 -4.96 -1.87
C GLN A 251 -20.96 -4.78 -3.40
N ASN A 252 -20.31 -5.73 -4.08
CA ASN A 252 -20.24 -5.82 -5.55
C ASN A 252 -19.68 -4.55 -6.24
N GLN A 253 -18.78 -3.82 -5.58
CA GLN A 253 -18.11 -2.69 -6.20
C GLN A 253 -17.24 -3.14 -7.38
N ILE A 254 -17.31 -2.37 -8.46
CA ILE A 254 -16.40 -2.48 -9.61
C ILE A 254 -14.98 -2.25 -9.08
N GLY A 255 -14.09 -3.21 -9.35
CA GLY A 255 -12.71 -3.20 -8.89
C GLY A 255 -11.74 -2.96 -10.03
N THR A 256 -10.53 -2.49 -9.70
CA THR A 256 -9.43 -2.47 -10.66
C THR A 256 -8.55 -3.70 -10.50
N LEU A 257 -7.95 -4.13 -11.62
CA LEU A 257 -6.92 -5.15 -11.59
C LEU A 257 -5.66 -4.54 -10.96
N GLN A 258 -5.39 -4.88 -9.71
CA GLN A 258 -4.23 -4.34 -9.01
C GLN A 258 -2.97 -5.07 -9.48
N ARG A 259 -2.01 -4.32 -10.03
CA ARG A 259 -0.66 -4.85 -10.23
C ARG A 259 -0.02 -5.06 -8.86
N PRO A 260 0.61 -6.21 -8.61
CA PRO A 260 1.37 -6.36 -7.39
C PRO A 260 2.51 -5.34 -7.41
N GLY A 261 2.73 -4.67 -6.29
CA GLY A 261 3.96 -3.91 -6.07
C GLY A 261 5.08 -4.89 -5.75
N ASP A 262 6.25 -4.71 -6.36
CA ASP A 262 7.40 -5.64 -6.27
C ASP A 262 7.84 -5.94 -4.82
N THR A 263 7.45 -5.12 -3.85
CA THR A 263 7.95 -5.14 -2.46
C THR A 263 6.96 -5.64 -1.39
N ARG A 264 5.67 -5.91 -1.69
CA ARG A 264 4.67 -6.24 -0.64
C ARG A 264 3.75 -7.41 -0.99
N TRP A 265 3.78 -8.49 -0.21
CA TRP A 265 2.97 -9.72 -0.32
C TRP A 265 1.49 -9.46 -0.18
N SER A 266 1.11 -8.48 0.65
CA SER A 266 -0.28 -8.01 0.75
C SER A 266 -0.79 -7.42 -0.57
N SER A 267 0.09 -6.85 -1.41
CA SER A 267 -0.29 -6.40 -2.75
C SER A 267 -0.54 -7.59 -3.68
N HIS A 268 0.30 -8.62 -3.62
CA HIS A 268 0.07 -9.88 -4.35
C HIS A 268 -1.26 -10.54 -3.95
N TYR A 269 -1.64 -10.49 -2.67
CA TYR A 269 -2.91 -11.06 -2.22
C TYR A 269 -4.09 -10.30 -2.84
N LYS A 270 -4.04 -8.96 -2.83
CA LYS A 270 -5.05 -8.13 -3.51
C LYS A 270 -5.10 -8.40 -5.01
N SER A 271 -3.96 -8.58 -5.67
CA SER A 271 -3.90 -8.96 -7.09
C SER A 271 -4.58 -10.30 -7.37
N ILE A 272 -4.33 -11.31 -6.54
CA ILE A 272 -5.00 -12.62 -6.65
C ILE A 272 -6.51 -12.50 -6.43
N GLN A 273 -6.93 -11.73 -5.43
CA GLN A 273 -8.36 -11.50 -5.17
C GLN A 273 -9.02 -10.77 -6.35
N SER A 274 -8.37 -9.74 -6.91
CA SER A 274 -8.86 -9.05 -8.11
C SER A 274 -8.91 -9.99 -9.32
N LEU A 275 -7.88 -10.81 -9.56
CA LEU A 275 -7.84 -11.79 -10.64
C LEU A 275 -8.99 -12.79 -10.55
N LYS A 276 -9.22 -13.34 -9.36
CA LYS A 276 -10.31 -14.30 -9.10
C LYS A 276 -11.68 -13.65 -9.27
N LYS A 277 -11.88 -12.45 -8.71
CA LYS A 277 -13.15 -11.70 -8.80
C LYS A 277 -13.46 -11.25 -10.23
N MET A 278 -12.45 -10.92 -11.02
CA MET A 278 -12.61 -10.40 -12.39
C MET A 278 -12.41 -11.48 -13.46
N PHE A 279 -12.42 -12.76 -13.07
CA PHE A 279 -11.99 -13.85 -13.94
C PHE A 279 -12.77 -13.93 -15.25
N ALA A 280 -14.10 -13.92 -15.20
CA ALA A 280 -14.95 -13.94 -16.40
C ALA A 280 -14.68 -12.73 -17.32
N ALA A 281 -14.57 -11.54 -16.73
CA ALA A 281 -14.28 -10.31 -17.47
C ALA A 281 -12.88 -10.34 -18.12
N ILE A 282 -11.88 -10.88 -17.45
CA ILE A 282 -10.52 -11.08 -18.00
C ILE A 282 -10.59 -12.03 -19.20
N VAL A 283 -11.28 -13.16 -19.07
CA VAL A 283 -11.44 -14.13 -20.16
C VAL A 283 -12.15 -13.49 -21.36
N ALA A 284 -13.21 -12.71 -21.12
CA ALA A 284 -13.93 -12.00 -22.17
C ALA A 284 -13.04 -11.01 -22.94
N VAL A 285 -12.28 -10.17 -22.22
CA VAL A 285 -11.33 -9.22 -22.83
C VAL A 285 -10.24 -9.96 -23.63
N LEU A 286 -9.66 -11.02 -23.07
CA LEU A 286 -8.64 -11.82 -23.76
C LEU A 286 -9.20 -12.49 -25.02
N ARG A 287 -10.42 -13.04 -24.98
CA ARG A 287 -11.11 -13.61 -26.15
C ARG A 287 -11.38 -12.55 -27.22
N GLY A 288 -11.79 -11.35 -26.81
CA GLY A 288 -11.99 -10.21 -27.70
C GLY A 288 -10.71 -9.83 -28.44
N ILE A 289 -9.60 -9.67 -27.72
CA ILE A 289 -8.30 -9.33 -28.31
C ILE A 289 -7.79 -10.47 -29.22
N ALA A 290 -7.96 -11.72 -28.80
CA ALA A 290 -7.56 -12.90 -29.58
C ALA A 290 -8.38 -13.09 -30.88
N SER A 291 -9.56 -12.48 -30.97
CA SER A 291 -10.42 -12.55 -32.16
C SER A 291 -10.29 -11.33 -33.08
N ASP A 292 -9.73 -10.23 -32.57
CA ASP A 292 -9.58 -8.98 -33.29
C ASP A 292 -8.33 -8.97 -34.18
N ARG A 293 -8.55 -9.11 -35.49
CA ARG A 293 -7.50 -9.09 -36.51
C ARG A 293 -6.90 -7.70 -36.76
N SER A 294 -7.49 -6.64 -36.22
CA SER A 294 -7.01 -5.25 -36.34
C SER A 294 -5.94 -4.88 -35.29
N VAL A 295 -5.79 -5.71 -34.26
CA VAL A 295 -4.80 -5.54 -33.19
C VAL A 295 -3.40 -5.94 -33.70
N SER A 296 -2.34 -5.29 -33.18
CA SER A 296 -0.96 -5.64 -33.55
C SER A 296 -0.69 -7.14 -33.34
N LYS A 297 0.09 -7.75 -34.24
CA LYS A 297 0.42 -9.20 -34.16
C LYS A 297 1.00 -9.60 -32.79
N TYR A 298 1.74 -8.71 -32.14
CA TYR A 298 2.28 -8.91 -30.79
C TYR A 298 1.18 -9.00 -29.74
N SER A 299 0.28 -8.01 -29.68
CA SER A 299 -0.85 -8.02 -28.74
C SER A 299 -1.83 -9.18 -28.96
N HIS A 300 -1.98 -9.65 -30.21
CA HIS A 300 -2.78 -10.84 -30.51
C HIS A 300 -2.15 -12.13 -29.97
N GLY A 301 -0.84 -12.32 -30.19
CA GLY A 301 -0.10 -13.47 -29.66
C GLY A 301 -0.13 -13.54 -28.14
N ASP A 302 0.09 -12.40 -27.48
CA ASP A 302 0.07 -12.29 -26.02
C ASP A 302 -1.31 -12.59 -25.43
N ALA A 303 -2.38 -12.16 -26.09
CA ALA A 303 -3.75 -12.44 -25.65
C ALA A 303 -4.12 -13.93 -25.79
N VAL A 304 -3.75 -14.56 -26.90
CA VAL A 304 -3.96 -16.02 -27.10
C VAL A 304 -3.15 -16.82 -26.07
N GLY A 305 -1.90 -16.44 -25.82
CA GLY A 305 -1.06 -17.06 -24.80
C GLY A 305 -1.64 -16.91 -23.39
N SER A 306 -2.02 -15.69 -23.03
CA SER A 306 -2.68 -15.38 -21.75
C SER A 306 -3.97 -16.16 -21.57
N LEU A 307 -4.80 -16.26 -22.62
CA LEU A 307 -6.06 -17.00 -22.57
C LEU A 307 -5.82 -18.47 -22.26
N LYS A 308 -4.87 -19.13 -22.94
CA LYS A 308 -4.51 -20.54 -22.68
C LYS A 308 -4.04 -20.78 -21.25
N ILE A 309 -3.31 -19.82 -20.69
CA ILE A 309 -2.82 -19.89 -19.31
C ILE A 309 -3.99 -19.80 -18.33
N VAL A 310 -4.82 -18.76 -18.45
CA VAL A 310 -5.91 -18.46 -17.49
C VAL A 310 -6.98 -19.55 -17.47
N ILE A 311 -7.27 -20.17 -18.62
CA ILE A 311 -8.26 -21.26 -18.73
C ILE A 311 -7.67 -22.65 -18.45
N SER A 312 -6.43 -22.74 -17.96
CA SER A 312 -5.85 -24.03 -17.57
C SER A 312 -6.28 -24.40 -16.15
N PHE A 313 -6.52 -25.69 -15.92
CA PHE A 313 -6.82 -26.21 -14.58
C PHE A 313 -5.70 -25.86 -13.59
N ASP A 314 -4.44 -26.03 -13.99
CA ASP A 314 -3.28 -25.75 -13.13
C ASP A 314 -3.24 -24.29 -12.65
N PHE A 315 -3.54 -23.34 -13.54
CA PHE A 315 -3.59 -21.93 -13.15
C PHE A 315 -4.70 -21.65 -12.15
N VAL A 316 -5.91 -22.18 -12.37
CA VAL A 316 -7.05 -22.02 -11.45
C VAL A 316 -6.78 -22.71 -10.11
N PHE A 317 -6.20 -23.90 -10.14
CA PHE A 317 -5.86 -24.64 -8.94
C PHE A 317 -4.88 -23.85 -8.07
N ILE A 318 -3.78 -23.36 -8.65
CA ILE A 318 -2.79 -22.56 -7.92
C ILE A 318 -3.37 -21.21 -7.49
N LEU A 319 -4.24 -20.59 -8.30
CA LEU A 319 -4.96 -19.35 -7.93
C LEU A 319 -5.73 -19.52 -6.62
N HIS A 320 -6.52 -20.60 -6.49
CA HIS A 320 -7.29 -20.88 -5.28
C HIS A 320 -6.42 -21.30 -4.11
N LEU A 321 -5.40 -22.13 -4.34
CA LEU A 321 -4.45 -22.55 -3.31
C LEU A 321 -3.73 -21.33 -2.71
N MET A 322 -3.18 -20.47 -3.57
CA MET A 322 -2.47 -19.28 -3.14
C MET A 322 -3.40 -18.26 -2.48
N GLU A 323 -4.65 -18.11 -2.94
CA GLU A 323 -5.63 -17.27 -2.25
C GLU A 323 -5.83 -17.71 -0.79
N LYS A 324 -6.03 -19.01 -0.53
CA LYS A 324 -6.22 -19.54 0.84
C LYS A 324 -4.98 -19.34 1.71
N ILE A 325 -3.79 -19.68 1.20
CA ILE A 325 -2.52 -19.48 1.93
C ILE A 325 -2.31 -17.99 2.22
N MET A 326 -2.48 -17.15 1.21
CA MET A 326 -2.24 -15.72 1.33
C MET A 326 -3.24 -15.05 2.27
N LYS A 327 -4.50 -15.49 2.29
CA LYS A 327 -5.51 -15.03 3.26
C LYS A 327 -5.05 -15.22 4.71
N ILE A 328 -4.49 -16.39 5.03
CA ILE A 328 -3.95 -16.67 6.38
C ILE A 328 -2.76 -15.76 6.67
N THR A 329 -1.80 -15.68 5.73
CA THR A 329 -0.56 -14.89 5.94
C THR A 329 -0.79 -13.38 5.95
N ASP A 330 -1.81 -12.86 5.25
CA ASP A 330 -2.18 -11.45 5.23
C ASP A 330 -2.74 -10.99 6.59
N VAL A 331 -3.48 -11.86 7.28
CA VAL A 331 -3.93 -11.60 8.66
C VAL A 331 -2.72 -11.43 9.57
N LEU A 332 -1.75 -12.32 9.50
CA LEU A 332 -0.50 -12.19 10.27
C LEU A 332 0.24 -10.90 9.91
N CYS A 333 0.39 -10.60 8.61
CA CYS A 333 1.07 -9.39 8.15
C CYS A 333 0.43 -8.11 8.70
N LYS A 334 -0.91 -8.02 8.71
CA LYS A 334 -1.64 -6.90 9.30
C LYS A 334 -1.48 -6.82 10.81
N LYS A 335 -1.54 -7.96 11.51
CA LYS A 335 -1.35 -8.04 12.97
C LYS A 335 0.05 -7.58 13.38
N LEU A 336 1.09 -7.95 12.61
CA LEU A 336 2.48 -7.55 12.85
C LEU A 336 2.72 -6.03 12.72
N GLN A 337 1.78 -5.29 12.14
CA GLN A 337 1.84 -3.83 11.96
C GLN A 337 1.00 -3.05 12.98
N TYR A 338 0.40 -3.73 13.97
CA TYR A 338 -0.37 -3.03 15.00
C TYR A 338 0.54 -2.23 15.93
N LYS A 339 0.17 -0.96 16.16
CA LYS A 339 0.90 -0.06 17.07
C LYS A 339 1.02 -0.61 18.50
N SER A 340 -0.03 -1.29 18.96
CA SER A 340 -0.12 -1.89 20.30
C SER A 340 0.50 -3.29 20.40
N LEU A 341 1.11 -3.81 19.34
CA LEU A 341 1.68 -5.14 19.35
C LEU A 341 2.89 -5.22 20.28
N ASP A 342 2.88 -6.20 21.18
CA ASP A 342 4.05 -6.65 21.93
C ASP A 342 4.58 -7.99 21.39
N ILE A 343 5.77 -8.37 21.87
CA ILE A 343 6.49 -9.54 21.39
C ILE A 343 5.78 -10.88 21.71
N LEU A 344 5.07 -10.97 22.83
CA LEU A 344 4.37 -12.21 23.21
C LEU A 344 3.19 -12.44 22.28
N ASN A 345 2.37 -11.40 22.10
CA ASN A 345 1.27 -11.42 21.14
C ASN A 345 1.77 -11.68 19.70
N ALA A 346 2.92 -11.12 19.31
CA ALA A 346 3.52 -11.41 18.01
C ALA A 346 3.87 -12.90 17.85
N MET A 347 4.48 -13.52 18.86
CA MET A 347 4.80 -14.95 18.85
C MET A 347 3.54 -15.83 18.80
N ASP A 348 2.49 -15.45 19.52
CA ASP A 348 1.21 -16.15 19.50
C ASP A 348 0.56 -16.07 18.11
N PHE A 349 0.57 -14.90 17.46
CA PHE A 349 0.07 -14.77 16.08
C PHE A 349 0.86 -15.64 15.10
N VAL A 350 2.20 -15.69 15.21
CA VAL A 350 3.03 -16.58 14.39
C VAL A 350 2.69 -18.05 14.65
N SER A 351 2.54 -18.45 15.91
CA SER A 351 2.20 -19.83 16.28
C SER A 351 0.84 -20.24 15.76
N ASN A 352 -0.18 -19.40 15.94
CA ASN A 352 -1.52 -19.61 15.40
C ASN A 352 -1.51 -19.69 13.87
N THR A 353 -0.72 -18.84 13.20
CA THR A 353 -0.57 -18.88 11.73
C THR A 353 0.00 -20.21 11.26
N LYS A 354 0.98 -20.78 11.98
CA LYS A 354 1.54 -22.10 11.67
C LYS A 354 0.50 -23.21 11.85
N VAL A 355 -0.33 -23.13 12.89
CA VAL A 355 -1.43 -24.08 13.11
C VAL A 355 -2.42 -24.03 11.95
N LEU A 356 -2.90 -22.84 11.57
CA LEU A 356 -3.84 -22.67 10.46
C LEU A 356 -3.28 -23.17 9.12
N LEU A 357 -1.99 -22.94 8.85
CA LEU A 357 -1.33 -23.50 7.65
C LEU A 357 -1.21 -25.02 7.73
N GLY A 358 -0.98 -25.59 8.92
CA GLY A 358 -0.98 -27.02 9.15
C GLY A 358 -2.37 -27.65 8.92
N GLU A 359 -3.42 -27.03 9.47
CA GLU A 359 -4.81 -27.46 9.25
C GLU A 359 -5.20 -27.41 7.77
N LEU A 360 -4.82 -26.34 7.06
CA LEU A 360 -5.03 -26.24 5.62
C LEU A 360 -4.32 -27.37 4.86
N ARG A 361 -3.13 -27.78 5.31
CA ARG A 361 -2.37 -28.86 4.68
C ARG A 361 -2.99 -30.24 4.93
N GLU A 362 -3.38 -30.54 6.18
CA GLU A 362 -3.86 -31.88 6.56
C GLU A 362 -5.35 -32.09 6.22
N HIS A 363 -6.16 -31.04 6.24
CA HIS A 363 -7.63 -31.13 6.14
C HIS A 363 -8.25 -30.22 5.08
N GLY A 364 -7.46 -29.34 4.45
CA GLY A 364 -7.97 -28.36 3.49
C GLY A 364 -8.10 -28.87 2.05
N TRP A 365 -7.58 -30.06 1.74
CA TRP A 365 -7.50 -30.58 0.38
C TRP A 365 -8.87 -30.75 -0.29
N ASP A 366 -9.78 -31.47 0.35
CA ASP A 366 -11.08 -31.79 -0.25
C ASP A 366 -11.90 -30.52 -0.50
N SER A 367 -11.95 -29.62 0.48
CA SER A 367 -12.62 -28.32 0.35
C SER A 367 -12.00 -27.45 -0.77
N LEU A 368 -10.67 -27.41 -0.88
CA LEU A 368 -10.00 -26.69 -1.96
C LEU A 368 -10.37 -27.28 -3.34
N LEU A 369 -10.34 -28.61 -3.45
CA LEU A 369 -10.62 -29.28 -4.71
C LEU A 369 -12.08 -29.12 -5.15
N GLU A 370 -13.03 -29.15 -4.22
CA GLU A 370 -14.44 -28.87 -4.48
C GLU A 370 -14.63 -27.43 -4.98
N GLU A 371 -14.02 -26.45 -4.33
CA GLU A 371 -14.07 -25.04 -4.76
C GLU A 371 -13.48 -24.85 -6.16
N VAL A 372 -12.33 -25.47 -6.45
CA VAL A 372 -11.68 -25.40 -7.77
C VAL A 372 -12.55 -26.06 -8.83
N LYS A 373 -13.11 -27.24 -8.56
CA LYS A 373 -14.03 -27.93 -9.50
C LYS A 373 -15.26 -27.07 -9.79
N SER A 374 -15.89 -26.52 -8.76
CA SER A 374 -17.04 -25.64 -8.91
C SER A 374 -16.70 -24.41 -9.76
N PHE A 375 -15.53 -23.81 -9.53
CA PHE A 375 -15.05 -22.67 -10.30
C PHE A 375 -14.79 -23.04 -11.76
N CYS A 376 -14.13 -24.17 -12.02
CA CYS A 376 -13.89 -24.66 -13.38
C CYS A 376 -15.19 -24.94 -14.13
N VAL A 377 -16.19 -25.55 -13.48
CA VAL A 377 -17.51 -25.78 -14.09
C VAL A 377 -18.20 -24.46 -14.42
N LYS A 378 -18.20 -23.50 -13.49
CA LYS A 378 -18.79 -22.17 -13.71
C LYS A 378 -18.18 -21.42 -14.89
N HIS A 379 -16.88 -21.60 -15.14
CA HIS A 379 -16.14 -20.90 -16.20
C HIS A 379 -15.82 -21.77 -17.43
N GLU A 380 -16.44 -22.94 -17.57
CA GLU A 380 -16.26 -23.86 -18.71
C GLU A 380 -14.79 -24.27 -18.94
N ILE A 381 -14.07 -24.54 -17.86
CA ILE A 381 -12.66 -24.94 -17.89
C ILE A 381 -12.54 -26.46 -17.82
N ASP A 382 -11.78 -27.03 -18.77
CA ASP A 382 -11.44 -28.45 -18.80
C ASP A 382 -10.72 -28.88 -17.51
N ILE A 383 -11.36 -29.76 -16.72
CA ILE A 383 -10.73 -30.38 -15.56
C ILE A 383 -9.87 -31.55 -16.05
N ARG A 384 -8.55 -31.35 -16.08
CA ARG A 384 -7.59 -32.42 -16.41
C ARG A 384 -6.78 -32.74 -15.16
N PHE A 385 -6.99 -33.92 -14.60
CA PHE A 385 -6.06 -34.47 -13.61
C PHE A 385 -4.81 -34.91 -14.37
N GLY A 386 -3.72 -34.16 -14.24
CA GLY A 386 -2.41 -34.62 -14.71
C GLY A 386 -2.00 -35.92 -13.99
N PRO A 387 -1.12 -36.76 -14.56
CA PRO A 387 -0.73 -38.03 -13.94
C PRO A 387 0.04 -37.92 -12.60
N GLN A 388 0.34 -36.73 -12.09
CA GLN A 388 1.20 -36.54 -10.90
C GLN A 388 0.84 -35.29 -10.09
N VAL A 389 -0.37 -35.22 -9.54
CA VAL A 389 -0.66 -34.33 -8.40
C VAL A 389 -1.22 -35.18 -7.26
N CYS A 390 -0.34 -36.02 -6.70
CA CYS A 390 -0.48 -36.67 -5.40
C CYS A 390 0.84 -36.49 -4.66
#